data_AF-A0A534MIK0-F1
#
_entry.id   AF-A0A534MIK0-F1
#
_cell.length_a   1.000
_cell.length_b   1.000
_cell.length_c   1.000
_cell.angle_alpha   90.00
_cell.angle_beta   90.00
_cell.angle_gamma   90.00
#
_symmetry.space_group_name_H-M   'P 1'
#
loop_
_entity.id
_entity.type
_entity.pdbx_description
1 polymer ?
#
loop_
_entity_poly.entity_id
_entity_poly.type
_entity_poly.pdbx_seq_one_letter_code
_entity_poly.pdbx_strand_id
1 'polypeptide(L)'
;SSHALEWAPDAAAIGVVAGGETTVRVVGGGRGGRNQELVLSAAPAIEGRHAVLLSCGTDGIDGNTEAAGAIVDGDTLARARTLGLDPEDFLRENNSYAFFRALGDLIVTGPTGTNVADLLILLARRRDRRGRGPPSRSGRRPGTSKTRRSPRSRPPARRLRVPR
;
A
#
# COMPACT_ATOMS: atom_id res chain seq x y z
N SER A 1 -11.24 17.83 28.37
CA SER A 1 -12.37 16.92 28.08
C SER A 1 -11.81 15.56 27.74
N SER A 2 -11.93 14.60 28.65
CA SER A 2 -11.47 13.23 28.42
C SER A 2 -12.63 12.46 27.80
N HIS A 3 -12.67 12.38 26.47
CA HIS A 3 -13.60 11.48 25.79
C HIS A 3 -12.98 10.07 25.80
N ALA A 4 -13.69 9.09 26.36
CA ALA A 4 -13.31 7.70 26.17
C ALA A 4 -13.42 7.36 24.68
N LEU A 5 -12.38 6.74 24.11
CA LEU A 5 -12.45 6.18 22.77
C LEU A 5 -13.41 4.99 22.81
N GLU A 6 -14.56 5.12 22.14
CA GLU A 6 -15.48 4.00 21.96
C GLU A 6 -14.98 3.09 20.83
N TRP A 7 -14.92 1.78 21.11
CA TRP A 7 -14.57 0.78 20.12
C TRP A 7 -15.63 0.71 19.01
N ALA A 8 -15.23 1.02 17.77
CA ALA A 8 -16.10 1.04 16.60
C ALA A 8 -15.57 0.08 15.50
N PRO A 9 -15.94 -1.22 15.54
CA PRO A 9 -15.42 -2.22 14.60
C PRO A 9 -15.83 -1.98 13.14
N ASP A 10 -16.91 -1.23 12.92
CA ASP A 10 -17.41 -0.84 11.59
C ASP A 10 -16.99 0.57 11.16
N ALA A 11 -16.01 1.18 11.86
CA ALA A 11 -15.56 2.52 11.55
C ALA A 11 -15.12 2.64 10.08
N ALA A 12 -15.54 3.72 9.43
CA ALA A 12 -15.14 4.02 8.06
C ALA A 12 -13.63 4.32 7.94
N ALA A 13 -12.98 4.61 9.07
CA ALA A 13 -11.55 4.88 9.17
C ALA A 13 -10.88 3.96 10.19
N ILE A 14 -9.62 3.63 9.92
CA ILE A 14 -8.74 2.86 10.79
C ILE A 14 -7.52 3.69 11.14
N GLY A 15 -7.04 3.54 12.37
CA GLY A 15 -5.75 4.02 12.81
C GLY A 15 -4.93 2.84 13.30
N VAL A 16 -3.70 2.71 12.81
CA VAL A 16 -2.73 1.71 13.29
C VAL A 16 -1.56 2.46 13.88
N VAL A 17 -1.18 2.08 15.10
CA VAL A 17 0.03 2.54 15.77
C VAL A 17 0.92 1.33 15.98
N ALA A 18 2.16 1.41 15.53
CA ALA A 18 3.16 0.39 15.76
C ALA A 18 4.46 1.05 16.23
N GLY A 19 5.30 0.30 16.92
CA GLY A 19 6.61 0.75 17.33
C GLY A 19 7.59 -0.42 17.38
N GLY A 20 8.87 -0.09 17.29
CA GLY A 20 9.95 -1.07 17.25
C GLY A 20 11.25 -0.44 16.81
N GLU A 21 12.27 -1.26 16.61
CA GLU A 21 13.58 -0.81 16.13
C GLU A 21 13.75 -1.32 14.71
N THR A 22 13.36 -0.51 13.71
CA THR A 22 13.55 -0.90 12.31
C THR A 22 15.02 -0.83 11.91
N THR A 23 15.41 -1.52 10.85
CA THR A 23 16.78 -1.43 10.32
C THR A 23 16.72 -1.36 8.82
N VAL A 24 17.75 -0.74 8.24
CA VAL A 24 17.89 -0.61 6.80
C VAL A 24 19.25 -1.14 6.38
N ARG A 25 19.29 -1.84 5.25
CA ARG A 25 20.54 -2.29 4.67
C ARG A 25 21.08 -1.21 3.74
N VAL A 26 22.14 -0.54 4.19
CA VAL A 26 22.82 0.49 3.39
C VAL A 26 23.70 -0.19 2.34
N VAL A 27 23.43 0.11 1.07
CA VAL A 27 24.17 -0.36 -0.11
C VAL A 27 24.60 0.80 -1.03
N GLY A 28 23.85 1.89 -1.05
CA GLY A 28 24.14 3.12 -1.77
C GLY A 28 24.88 4.17 -0.94
N GLY A 29 25.18 5.32 -1.57
CA GLY A 29 25.92 6.43 -0.96
C GLY A 29 25.06 7.63 -0.54
N GLY A 30 23.73 7.50 -0.59
CA GLY A 30 22.79 8.57 -0.32
C GLY A 30 22.68 8.97 1.16
N ARG A 31 21.81 9.97 1.40
CA ARG A 31 21.37 10.35 2.74
C ARG A 31 19.96 9.84 2.99
N GLY A 32 19.71 9.38 4.21
CA GLY A 32 18.43 8.81 4.58
C GLY A 32 18.49 8.10 5.92
N GLY A 33 17.42 7.40 6.23
CA GLY A 33 17.31 6.56 7.41
C GLY A 33 16.21 5.51 7.25
N ARG A 34 16.15 4.64 8.24
CA ARG A 34 15.24 3.49 8.29
C ARG A 34 13.78 3.90 8.22
N ASN A 35 13.40 4.99 8.89
CA ASN A 35 12.02 5.46 8.91
C ASN A 35 11.63 6.07 7.57
N GLN A 36 12.51 6.87 6.99
CA GLN A 36 12.35 7.45 5.66
C GLN A 36 12.21 6.35 4.60
N GLU A 37 13.08 5.34 4.59
CA GLU A 37 12.99 4.24 3.63
C GLU A 37 11.75 3.38 3.82
N LEU A 38 11.33 3.14 5.06
CA LEU A 38 10.09 2.41 5.33
C LEU A 38 8.91 3.09 4.66
N VAL A 39 8.71 4.39 4.89
CA VAL A 39 7.55 5.09 4.31
C VAL A 39 7.67 5.25 2.80
N LEU A 40 8.89 5.45 2.26
CA LEU A 40 9.11 5.50 0.81
C LEU A 40 8.74 4.19 0.12
N SER A 41 9.16 3.06 0.72
CA SER A 41 8.84 1.71 0.20
C SER A 41 7.33 1.40 0.26
N ALA A 42 6.60 2.02 1.19
CA ALA A 42 5.16 1.86 1.34
C ALA A 42 4.33 2.78 0.43
N ALA A 43 4.92 3.84 -0.14
CA ALA A 43 4.20 4.82 -0.96
C ALA A 43 3.41 4.19 -2.14
N PRO A 44 3.96 3.22 -2.90
CA PRO A 44 3.19 2.55 -3.96
C PRO A 44 1.96 1.80 -3.45
N ALA A 45 2.03 1.25 -2.23
CA ALA A 45 0.93 0.49 -1.64
C ALA A 45 -0.26 1.39 -1.24
N ILE A 46 -0.01 2.69 -0.99
CA ILE A 46 -1.05 3.66 -0.60
C ILE A 46 -1.44 4.64 -1.70
N GLU A 47 -0.78 4.61 -2.86
CA GLU A 47 -1.06 5.52 -3.98
C GLU A 47 -2.55 5.57 -4.33
N GLY A 48 -3.07 6.79 -4.48
CA GLY A 48 -4.46 7.11 -4.80
C GLY A 48 -5.46 6.75 -3.70
N ARG A 49 -5.04 6.27 -2.53
CA ARG A 49 -5.94 5.90 -1.42
C ARG A 49 -6.07 7.06 -0.44
N HIS A 50 -7.18 7.12 0.28
CA HIS A 50 -7.31 8.03 1.43
C HIS A 50 -6.58 7.44 2.63
N ALA A 51 -5.25 7.45 2.55
CA ALA A 51 -4.36 6.95 3.58
C ALA A 51 -3.15 7.86 3.72
N VAL A 52 -2.62 7.91 4.94
CA VAL A 52 -1.38 8.59 5.28
C VAL A 52 -0.59 7.69 6.23
N LEU A 53 0.70 7.56 5.97
CA LEU A 53 1.64 6.78 6.77
C LEU A 53 2.79 7.69 7.16
N LEU A 54 3.13 7.70 8.45
CA LEU A 54 4.36 8.31 8.94
C LEU A 54 5.17 7.31 9.75
N SER A 55 6.49 7.46 9.70
CA SER A 55 7.44 6.76 10.55
C SER A 55 8.46 7.75 11.05
N CYS A 56 8.80 7.71 12.33
CA CYS A 56 9.84 8.56 12.90
C CYS A 56 10.56 7.92 14.09
N GLY A 57 11.86 8.19 14.20
CA GLY A 57 12.69 7.94 15.38
C GLY A 57 12.31 8.91 16.49
N THR A 58 12.09 8.37 17.69
CA THR A 58 11.65 9.19 18.84
C THR A 58 12.74 10.08 19.43
N ASP A 59 14.01 9.86 19.06
CA ASP A 59 15.15 10.74 19.34
C ASP A 59 15.23 11.97 18.44
N GLY A 60 14.39 12.01 17.40
CA GLY A 60 14.31 13.12 16.45
C GLY A 60 15.32 13.03 15.32
N ILE A 61 15.99 11.89 15.16
CA ILE A 61 17.02 11.66 14.14
C ILE A 61 16.74 10.33 13.42
N ASP A 62 16.88 10.31 12.10
CA ASP A 62 16.76 9.12 11.28
C ASP A 62 17.95 9.01 10.34
N GLY A 63 18.82 8.04 10.64
CA GLY A 63 20.06 7.78 9.92
C GLY A 63 21.03 8.97 9.93
N ASN A 64 21.57 9.34 8.77
CA ASN A 64 22.57 10.40 8.62
C ASN A 64 21.94 11.78 8.26
N THR A 65 20.76 12.05 8.83
CA THR A 65 19.93 13.20 8.49
C THR A 65 19.49 13.96 9.73
N GLU A 66 19.05 15.21 9.55
CA GLU A 66 18.45 16.00 10.61
C GLU A 66 16.94 15.79 10.77
N ALA A 67 16.35 14.92 9.95
CA ALA A 67 14.94 14.56 10.05
C ALA A 67 14.77 13.41 11.04
N ALA A 68 13.66 13.39 11.75
CA ALA A 68 13.23 12.26 12.57
C ALA A 68 12.65 11.12 11.71
N GLY A 69 12.26 11.42 10.48
CA GLY A 69 11.59 10.48 9.59
C GLY A 69 10.88 11.20 8.45
N ALA A 70 9.84 10.60 7.91
CA ALA A 70 9.04 11.18 6.82
C ALA A 70 7.58 10.72 6.85
N ILE A 71 6.77 11.38 6.03
CA ILE A 71 5.35 11.09 5.84
C ILE A 71 5.05 10.85 4.37
N VAL A 72 4.13 9.92 4.08
CA VAL A 72 3.60 9.67 2.75
C VAL A 72 2.09 9.61 2.78
N ASP A 73 1.45 10.13 1.75
CA ASP A 73 0.02 10.01 1.52
C ASP A 73 -0.28 9.43 0.13
N GLY A 74 -1.57 9.26 -0.17
CA GLY A 74 -1.99 8.75 -1.47
C GLY A 74 -1.57 9.60 -2.68
N ASP A 75 -1.17 10.85 -2.48
CA ASP A 75 -0.81 11.79 -3.53
C ASP A 75 0.72 11.99 -3.65
N THR A 76 1.51 11.48 -2.70
CA THR A 76 2.98 11.60 -2.67
C THR A 76 3.61 11.20 -4.00
N LEU A 77 3.25 10.05 -4.58
CA LEU A 77 3.84 9.60 -5.85
C LEU A 77 3.39 10.46 -7.05
N ALA A 78 2.19 11.04 -7.00
CA ALA A 78 1.76 11.99 -8.01
C ALA A 78 2.61 13.26 -7.96
N ARG A 79 2.87 13.81 -6.76
CA ARG A 79 3.78 14.95 -6.56
C ARG A 79 5.21 14.60 -7.02
N ALA A 80 5.74 13.45 -6.63
CA ALA A 80 7.06 12.98 -7.03
C ALA A 80 7.24 12.94 -8.55
N ARG A 81 6.27 12.40 -9.27
CA ARG A 81 6.28 12.39 -10.75
C ARG A 81 6.32 13.77 -11.37
N THR A 82 5.63 14.77 -10.79
CA THR A 82 5.70 16.16 -11.30
C THR A 82 7.08 16.79 -11.18
N LEU A 83 7.91 16.27 -10.27
CA LEU A 83 9.29 16.69 -10.05
C LEU A 83 10.32 15.77 -10.73
N GLY A 84 9.88 14.73 -11.45
CA GLY A 84 10.76 13.75 -12.07
C GLY A 84 11.50 12.85 -11.07
N LEU A 85 10.94 12.62 -9.87
CA LEU A 85 11.54 11.79 -8.83
C LEU A 85 11.00 10.36 -8.94
N ASP A 86 11.90 9.37 -9.09
CA ASP A 86 11.56 7.94 -9.07
C ASP A 86 11.86 7.33 -7.70
N PRO A 87 10.85 6.92 -6.91
CA PRO A 87 11.08 6.35 -5.58
C PRO A 87 12.00 5.12 -5.58
N GLU A 88 11.99 4.31 -6.64
CA GLU A 88 12.83 3.10 -6.71
C GLU A 88 14.32 3.46 -6.83
N ASP A 89 14.65 4.49 -7.62
CA ASP A 89 16.02 4.99 -7.75
C ASP A 89 16.53 5.54 -6.41
N PHE A 90 15.70 6.31 -5.68
CA PHE A 90 16.08 6.85 -4.38
C PHE A 90 16.24 5.76 -3.31
N LEU A 91 15.43 4.70 -3.34
CA LEU A 91 15.61 3.53 -2.46
C LEU A 91 16.89 2.77 -2.78
N ARG A 92 17.18 2.53 -4.07
CA ARG A 92 18.39 1.81 -4.50
C ARG A 92 19.68 2.51 -4.05
N GLU A 93 19.67 3.85 -4.04
CA GLU A 93 20.80 4.66 -3.61
C GLU A 93 20.82 4.98 -2.10
N ASN A 94 19.88 4.45 -1.31
CA ASN A 94 19.65 4.84 0.10
C ASN A 94 19.59 6.37 0.29
N ASN A 95 18.90 7.06 -0.62
CA ASN A 95 18.84 8.52 -0.71
C ASN A 95 17.46 9.10 -0.37
N SER A 96 16.69 8.42 0.47
CA SER A 96 15.30 8.77 0.81
C SER A 96 15.14 10.21 1.35
N TYR A 97 16.16 10.76 2.01
CA TYR A 97 16.14 12.15 2.49
C TYR A 97 15.99 13.17 1.37
N ALA A 98 16.73 13.00 0.27
CA ALA A 98 16.65 13.93 -0.86
C ALA A 98 15.27 13.89 -1.53
N PHE A 99 14.66 12.70 -1.62
CA PHE A 99 13.31 12.51 -2.13
C PHE A 99 12.28 13.29 -1.30
N PHE A 100 12.26 13.09 0.02
CA PHE A 100 11.28 13.75 0.89
C PHE A 100 11.56 15.24 1.05
N ARG A 101 12.83 15.66 1.04
CA ARG A 101 13.19 17.08 1.06
C ARG A 101 12.64 17.82 -0.15
N ALA A 102 12.70 17.23 -1.34
CA ALA A 102 12.17 17.82 -2.56
C ALA A 102 10.64 17.98 -2.51
N LEU A 103 9.94 17.09 -1.79
CA LEU A 103 8.49 17.13 -1.62
C LEU A 103 8.02 17.97 -0.43
N GLY A 104 8.91 18.30 0.51
CA GLY A 104 8.53 18.93 1.78
C GLY A 104 7.88 17.97 2.78
N ASP A 105 8.11 16.68 2.63
CA ASP A 105 7.45 15.58 3.36
C ASP A 105 8.34 15.00 4.50
N LEU A 106 9.41 15.71 4.87
CA LEU A 106 10.27 15.35 6.01
C LEU A 106 9.60 15.71 7.33
N ILE A 107 9.78 14.87 8.34
CA ILE A 107 9.40 15.17 9.73
C ILE A 107 10.64 15.67 10.45
N VAL A 108 10.67 16.95 10.79
CA VAL A 108 11.79 17.59 11.49
C VAL A 108 11.32 18.04 12.86
N THR A 109 11.76 17.33 13.90
CA THR A 109 11.45 17.66 15.30
C THR A 109 12.61 18.38 16.00
N GLY A 110 13.83 18.20 15.47
CA GLY A 110 15.06 18.40 16.23
C GLY A 110 15.26 17.31 17.30
N PRO A 111 16.41 17.32 18.01
CA PRO A 111 16.67 16.36 19.08
C PRO A 111 15.62 16.45 20.18
N THR A 112 14.96 15.35 20.48
CA THR A 112 13.85 15.32 21.48
C THR A 112 14.35 15.13 22.91
N GLY A 113 15.59 14.65 23.08
CA GLY A 113 16.18 14.33 24.38
C GLY A 113 15.73 12.99 24.97
N THR A 114 15.04 12.14 24.21
CA THR A 114 14.64 10.78 24.61
C THR A 114 14.80 9.80 23.47
N ASN A 115 14.94 8.51 23.73
CA ASN A 115 14.91 7.48 22.70
C ASN A 115 14.14 6.25 23.19
N VAL A 116 12.97 6.03 22.60
CA VAL A 116 12.11 4.86 22.83
C VAL A 116 11.80 4.15 21.50
N ALA A 117 12.80 4.09 20.61
CA ALA A 117 12.77 3.47 19.28
C ALA A 117 11.90 4.24 18.25
N ASP A 118 11.40 3.56 17.23
CA ASP A 118 10.57 4.15 16.17
C ASP A 118 9.08 4.12 16.50
N LEU A 119 8.36 5.12 15.99
CA LEU A 119 6.91 5.21 15.97
C LEU A 119 6.41 5.23 14.53
N LEU A 120 5.47 4.33 14.24
CA LEU A 120 4.75 4.25 12.97
C LEU A 120 3.27 4.57 13.21
N ILE A 121 2.69 5.45 12.39
CA ILE A 121 1.26 5.75 12.40
C ILE A 121 0.71 5.66 10.98
N LEU A 122 -0.27 4.77 10.77
CA LEU A 122 -1.07 4.70 9.56
C LEU A 122 -2.49 5.14 9.88
N LEU A 123 -2.99 6.13 9.15
CA LEU A 123 -4.42 6.47 9.14
C LEU A 123 -4.96 6.16 7.75
N ALA A 124 -6.07 5.42 7.67
CA ALA A 124 -6.70 5.11 6.40
C ALA A 124 -8.22 5.15 6.49
N ARG A 125 -8.88 5.65 5.45
CA ARG A 125 -10.33 5.68 5.34
C ARG A 125 -10.81 4.87 4.14
N ARG A 126 -11.83 4.04 4.36
CA ARG A 126 -12.52 3.35 3.27
C ARG A 126 -13.17 4.40 2.38
N ARG A 127 -12.92 4.33 1.07
CA ARG A 127 -13.69 5.14 0.11
C ARG A 127 -15.18 4.87 0.31
N ASP A 128 -15.97 5.92 0.33
CA ASP A 128 -17.42 5.80 0.43
C ASP A 128 -17.93 4.89 -0.68
N ARG A 129 -18.72 3.88 -0.33
CA ARG A 129 -19.37 2.98 -1.30
C ARG A 129 -20.50 3.66 -2.08
N ARG A 130 -20.72 4.96 -1.89
CA ARG A 130 -21.77 5.73 -2.58
C ARG A 130 -21.42 5.82 -4.07
N GLY A 131 -21.98 4.92 -4.87
CA GLY A 131 -21.76 4.85 -6.32
C GLY A 131 -21.84 3.43 -6.92
N ARG A 132 -21.68 2.37 -6.11
CA ARG A 132 -22.05 1.02 -6.58
C ARG A 132 -23.55 0.83 -6.36
N GLY A 133 -24.34 1.09 -7.40
CA GLY A 133 -25.73 0.65 -7.46
C GLY A 133 -25.82 -0.85 -7.13
N PRO A 134 -26.98 -1.34 -6.63
CA PRO A 134 -27.15 -2.75 -6.31
C PRO A 134 -26.79 -3.62 -7.53
N PRO A 135 -26.15 -4.79 -7.35
CA PRO A 135 -25.89 -5.70 -8.45
C PRO A 135 -27.21 -6.00 -9.16
N SER A 136 -27.26 -5.76 -10.47
CA SER A 136 -28.46 -5.98 -11.27
C SER A 136 -28.90 -7.44 -11.16
N ARG A 137 -30.04 -7.68 -10.52
CA ARG A 137 -30.73 -8.97 -10.58
C ARG A 137 -31.46 -9.07 -11.92
N SER A 138 -30.76 -9.36 -13.00
CA SER A 138 -31.41 -9.70 -14.28
C SER A 138 -30.70 -10.87 -14.95
N GLY A 139 -31.29 -12.06 -14.82
CA GLY A 139 -30.82 -13.26 -15.50
C GLY A 139 -31.43 -14.60 -15.08
N ARG A 140 -32.60 -14.65 -14.43
CA ARG A 140 -33.40 -15.89 -14.40
C ARG A 140 -34.05 -16.05 -15.76
N ARG A 141 -33.53 -16.94 -16.60
CA ARG A 141 -34.30 -17.50 -17.73
C ARG A 141 -35.26 -18.56 -17.19
N PRO A 142 -36.56 -18.52 -17.51
CA PRO A 142 -37.48 -19.59 -17.14
C PRO A 142 -37.23 -20.84 -17.99
N GLY A 143 -37.41 -22.00 -17.35
CA GLY A 143 -37.10 -23.30 -17.91
C GLY A 143 -38.11 -23.83 -18.93
N THR A 144 -37.65 -24.82 -19.70
CA THR A 144 -38.50 -25.77 -20.40
C THR A 144 -38.01 -27.17 -20.05
N SER A 145 -38.89 -27.96 -19.43
CA SER A 145 -38.64 -29.34 -19.01
C SER A 145 -39.18 -30.35 -20.04
N LYS A 146 -38.49 -31.50 -20.10
CA LYS A 146 -38.90 -32.82 -20.66
C LYS A 146 -38.75 -32.92 -22.20
N THR A 147 -38.08 -33.92 -22.77
CA THR A 147 -38.39 -35.36 -22.64
C THR A 147 -37.21 -36.34 -22.88
N ARG A 148 -37.28 -37.43 -22.09
CA ARG A 148 -36.71 -38.80 -22.15
C ARG A 148 -35.98 -39.34 -23.43
N ARG A 149 -34.82 -39.97 -23.15
CA ARG A 149 -34.23 -41.27 -23.59
C ARG A 149 -34.69 -41.92 -24.93
N SER A 150 -33.70 -42.29 -25.76
CA SER A 150 -33.24 -43.69 -25.99
C SER A 150 -31.94 -43.75 -26.82
N PRO A 151 -31.06 -44.76 -26.66
CA PRO A 151 -29.86 -44.94 -27.49
C PRO A 151 -29.99 -46.14 -28.45
N ARG A 152 -29.49 -46.01 -29.69
CA ARG A 152 -28.84 -47.07 -30.50
C ARG A 152 -28.65 -46.63 -31.96
N SER A 153 -27.41 -46.57 -32.41
CA SER A 153 -26.88 -47.39 -33.52
C SER A 153 -25.48 -46.91 -33.95
N ARG A 154 -24.49 -47.81 -33.86
CA ARG A 154 -23.23 -47.81 -34.63
C ARG A 154 -23.51 -48.46 -36.00
N PRO A 155 -22.73 -48.25 -37.10
CA PRO A 155 -21.28 -48.52 -37.20
C PRO A 155 -20.57 -47.67 -38.31
N PRO A 156 -19.43 -48.09 -38.93
CA PRO A 156 -18.10 -48.43 -38.41
C PRO A 156 -16.96 -47.53 -38.97
N ALA A 157 -15.73 -47.90 -38.59
CA ALA A 157 -14.45 -47.20 -38.71
C ALA A 157 -13.90 -46.90 -40.12
N ARG A 158 -12.97 -45.92 -40.19
CA ARG A 158 -11.91 -45.90 -41.20
C ARG A 158 -10.59 -45.37 -40.62
N ARG A 159 -9.55 -46.19 -40.79
CA ARG A 159 -8.13 -45.95 -40.47
C ARG A 159 -7.56 -44.83 -41.36
N LEU A 160 -6.65 -44.01 -40.80
CA LEU A 160 -5.61 -43.34 -41.56
C LEU A 160 -4.25 -43.61 -40.91
N ARG A 161 -3.32 -44.09 -41.74
CA ARG A 161 -1.92 -44.40 -41.44
C ARG A 161 -1.11 -43.10 -41.35
N VAL A 162 -0.07 -43.11 -40.53
CA VAL A 162 1.02 -42.14 -40.55
C VAL A 162 2.27 -42.86 -41.10
N PRO A 163 3.02 -42.30 -42.07
CA PRO A 163 4.32 -42.82 -42.48
C PRO A 163 5.43 -42.37 -41.52
N ARG A 164 6.56 -43.07 -41.63
CA ARG A 164 7.72 -43.14 -40.71
C ARG A 164 8.32 -41.82 -40.25
#